data_AF-G5EES9-F1
#
_entry.id   AF-G5EES9-F1
#
_cell.length_a   1.000
_cell.length_b   1.000
_cell.length_c   1.000
_cell.angle_alpha   90.00
_cell.angle_beta   90.00
_cell.angle_gamma   90.00
#
_symmetry.space_group_name_H-M   'P 1'
#
loop_
_entity.id
_entity.type
_entity.pdbx_description
1 polymer ?
#
loop_
_entity_poly.entity_id
_entity_poly.type
_entity_poly.pdbx_seq_one_letter_code
_entity_poly.pdbx_strand_id
1 'polypeptide(L)'
;MPVINVKDDEDFRNQLSLAGLKSVIVDFTAVWCGPCKMIAPTFEALSNQYLGAVFLKVDVEICEKTSSENGVNSMPTFMVFQSGVRVEQMKGADAKALETMVKKYADNSAADSLVAGQMDLTPLVDKKQMECLNESDDTPLGRFLEGNCNLVSDCDEQLIISLPFNQPVKVHSILIKGVSDRAPKKVKVFINLPKTTDFDNATALEPTQMLEFDESSIQGHGQVVALKYVKFQNVQNIQFFIENNVGGGDVTELVKLTVFGTPLSALNMNEFKRVAGKAGDAAH
;
A
#
# COMPACT_ATOMS: atom_id res chain seq x y z
N MET A 1 9.21 -12.70 4.95
CA MET A 1 7.95 -13.18 5.53
C MET A 1 7.82 -14.60 5.05
N PRO A 2 7.39 -15.56 5.89
CA PRO A 2 7.20 -16.91 5.40
C PRO A 2 6.15 -16.90 4.29
N VAL A 3 6.33 -17.79 3.32
CA VAL A 3 5.32 -18.09 2.30
C VAL A 3 4.01 -18.48 3.00
N ILE A 4 2.91 -17.85 2.62
CA ILE A 4 1.59 -18.15 3.16
C ILE A 4 1.00 -19.30 2.33
N ASN A 5 0.69 -20.41 2.98
CA ASN A 5 -0.05 -21.50 2.34
C ASN A 5 -1.52 -21.16 2.32
N VAL A 6 -2.08 -21.06 1.12
CA VAL A 6 -3.51 -20.79 0.90
C VAL A 6 -4.30 -22.05 1.19
N LYS A 7 -5.33 -21.92 2.04
CA LYS A 7 -6.08 -23.07 2.58
C LYS A 7 -7.20 -23.55 1.65
N ASP A 8 -7.84 -22.64 0.93
CA ASP A 8 -8.96 -22.90 0.03
C ASP A 8 -9.19 -21.69 -0.91
N ASP A 9 -10.17 -21.80 -1.80
CA ASP A 9 -10.51 -20.75 -2.77
C ASP A 9 -11.02 -19.44 -2.14
N GLU A 10 -11.54 -19.47 -0.92
CA GLU A 10 -11.95 -18.28 -0.20
C GLU A 10 -10.77 -17.58 0.46
N ASP A 11 -9.87 -18.34 1.08
CA ASP A 11 -8.61 -17.84 1.62
C ASP A 11 -7.77 -17.16 0.53
N PHE A 12 -7.71 -17.70 -0.70
CA PHE A 12 -7.00 -17.02 -1.79
C PHE A 12 -7.49 -15.59 -2.03
N ARG A 13 -8.82 -15.41 -2.13
CA ARG A 13 -9.45 -14.09 -2.33
C ARG A 13 -9.20 -13.19 -1.12
N ASN A 14 -9.27 -13.74 0.09
CA ASN A 14 -8.97 -13.01 1.31
C ASN A 14 -7.51 -12.55 1.35
N GLN A 15 -6.55 -13.39 0.99
CA GLN A 15 -5.13 -13.03 0.92
C GLN A 15 -4.87 -11.93 -0.13
N LEU A 16 -5.49 -12.02 -1.30
CA LEU A 16 -5.40 -10.96 -2.32
C LEU A 16 -5.97 -9.62 -1.81
N SER A 17 -7.08 -9.67 -1.06
CA SER A 17 -7.68 -8.48 -0.45
C SER A 17 -6.81 -7.89 0.67
N LEU A 18 -6.30 -8.75 1.57
CA LEU A 18 -5.43 -8.38 2.70
C LEU A 18 -4.08 -7.83 2.24
N ALA A 19 -3.54 -8.31 1.13
CA ALA A 19 -2.29 -7.78 0.57
C ALA A 19 -2.41 -6.30 0.18
N GLY A 20 -3.62 -5.82 -0.11
CA GLY A 20 -3.90 -4.43 -0.43
C GLY A 20 -3.15 -3.95 -1.67
N LEU A 21 -2.10 -3.13 -1.45
CA LEU A 21 -1.24 -2.63 -2.51
C LEU A 21 0.06 -3.43 -2.70
N LYS A 22 0.39 -4.34 -1.79
CA LYS A 22 1.60 -5.17 -1.94
C LYS A 22 1.43 -6.05 -3.17
N SER A 23 2.47 -6.15 -3.99
CA SER A 23 2.53 -7.16 -5.04
C SER A 23 2.39 -8.54 -4.39
N VAL A 24 1.49 -9.36 -4.91
CA VAL A 24 1.29 -10.73 -4.47
C VAL A 24 1.89 -11.66 -5.50
N ILE A 25 2.92 -12.40 -5.11
CA ILE A 25 3.53 -13.41 -5.95
C ILE A 25 3.00 -14.76 -5.50
N VAL A 26 2.40 -15.50 -6.43
CA VAL A 26 1.69 -16.75 -6.16
C VAL A 26 2.41 -17.90 -6.87
N ASP A 27 2.76 -18.95 -6.13
CA ASP A 27 3.21 -20.24 -6.65
C ASP A 27 2.02 -21.21 -6.69
N PHE A 28 1.49 -21.45 -7.90
CA PHE A 28 0.53 -22.53 -8.14
C PHE A 28 1.27 -23.85 -8.32
N THR A 29 1.04 -24.77 -7.40
CA THR A 29 1.87 -25.94 -7.15
C THR A 29 1.03 -27.21 -6.99
N ALA A 30 1.69 -28.37 -6.96
CA ALA A 30 1.05 -29.65 -6.65
C ALA A 30 2.00 -30.56 -5.88
N VAL A 31 1.50 -31.34 -4.92
CA VAL A 31 2.32 -32.21 -4.06
C VAL A 31 3.13 -33.25 -4.85
N TRP A 32 2.55 -33.77 -5.93
CA TRP A 32 3.18 -34.79 -6.79
C TRP A 32 4.14 -34.20 -7.84
N CYS A 33 4.21 -32.88 -7.99
CA CYS A 33 4.99 -32.22 -9.03
C CYS A 33 6.48 -32.13 -8.65
N GLY A 34 7.31 -32.92 -9.34
CA GLY A 34 8.78 -32.90 -9.18
C GLY A 34 9.41 -31.51 -9.40
N PRO A 35 9.13 -30.81 -10.51
CA PRO A 35 9.62 -29.44 -10.75
C PRO A 35 9.24 -28.45 -9.65
N CYS A 36 8.05 -28.59 -9.07
CA CYS A 36 7.58 -27.75 -7.96
C CYS A 36 8.46 -27.92 -6.71
N LYS A 37 8.82 -29.17 -6.39
CA LYS A 37 9.74 -29.47 -5.28
C LYS A 37 11.13 -28.87 -5.49
N MET A 38 11.60 -28.81 -6.75
CA MET A 38 12.92 -28.25 -7.06
C MET A 38 12.98 -26.73 -6.87
N ILE A 39 11.91 -25.99 -7.23
CA ILE A 39 11.92 -24.52 -7.18
C ILE A 39 11.38 -23.94 -5.86
N ALA A 40 10.67 -24.74 -5.06
CA ALA A 40 10.13 -24.31 -3.76
C ALA A 40 11.18 -23.64 -2.84
N PRO A 41 12.43 -24.14 -2.69
CA PRO A 41 13.44 -23.47 -1.87
C PRO A 41 13.83 -22.07 -2.39
N THR A 42 13.87 -21.88 -3.71
CA THR A 42 14.12 -20.57 -4.33
C THR A 42 12.98 -19.60 -4.03
N PHE A 43 11.73 -20.06 -4.16
CA PHE A 43 10.56 -19.25 -3.84
C PHE A 43 10.54 -18.83 -2.36
N GLU A 44 10.88 -19.75 -1.46
CA GLU A 44 10.98 -19.47 -0.03
C GLU A 44 12.12 -18.47 0.28
N ALA A 45 13.30 -18.63 -0.35
CA ALA A 45 14.39 -17.67 -0.19
C ALA A 45 13.99 -16.25 -0.65
N LEU A 46 13.29 -16.13 -1.78
CA LEU A 46 12.76 -14.87 -2.29
C LEU A 46 11.73 -14.24 -1.34
N SER A 47 10.83 -15.04 -0.75
CA SER A 47 9.85 -14.56 0.24
C SER A 47 10.49 -13.95 1.50
N ASN A 48 11.68 -14.46 1.86
CA ASN A 48 12.45 -13.94 2.99
C ASN A 48 13.27 -12.70 2.61
N GLN A 49 13.69 -12.57 1.36
CA GLN A 49 14.43 -11.41 0.86
C GLN A 49 13.52 -10.20 0.59
N TYR A 50 12.33 -10.42 0.04
CA TYR A 50 11.46 -9.36 -0.48
C TYR A 50 10.24 -9.12 0.42
N LEU A 51 10.46 -8.47 1.57
CA LEU A 51 9.44 -8.27 2.61
C LEU A 51 8.30 -7.30 2.22
N GLY A 52 8.48 -6.50 1.17
CA GLY A 52 7.46 -5.59 0.65
C GLY A 52 6.35 -6.28 -0.14
N ALA A 53 6.58 -7.53 -0.57
CA ALA A 53 5.63 -8.33 -1.32
C ALA A 53 5.06 -9.48 -0.47
N VAL A 54 3.87 -9.94 -0.86
CA VAL A 54 3.22 -11.11 -0.25
C VAL A 54 3.48 -12.32 -1.12
N PHE A 55 3.91 -13.42 -0.52
CA PHE A 55 4.20 -14.66 -1.22
C PHE A 55 3.17 -15.71 -0.81
N LEU A 56 2.39 -16.20 -1.78
CA LEU A 56 1.37 -17.21 -1.58
C LEU A 56 1.78 -18.51 -2.26
N LYS A 57 1.44 -19.63 -1.62
CA LYS A 57 1.52 -20.96 -2.22
C LYS A 57 0.12 -21.54 -2.32
N VAL A 58 -0.29 -21.89 -3.52
CA VAL A 58 -1.64 -22.39 -3.84
C VAL A 58 -1.50 -23.80 -4.39
N ASP A 59 -2.02 -24.78 -3.66
CA ASP A 59 -2.13 -26.14 -4.17
C ASP A 59 -3.32 -26.24 -5.13
N VAL A 60 -3.07 -26.69 -6.35
CA VAL A 60 -4.10 -26.73 -7.41
C VAL A 60 -5.20 -27.76 -7.16
N GLU A 61 -4.95 -28.77 -6.32
CA GLU A 61 -5.93 -29.79 -5.93
C GLU A 61 -6.79 -29.33 -4.75
N ILE A 62 -6.28 -28.39 -3.95
CA ILE A 62 -7.03 -27.78 -2.83
C ILE A 62 -7.86 -26.58 -3.30
N CYS A 63 -7.29 -25.76 -4.19
CA CYS A 63 -7.91 -24.53 -4.71
C CYS A 63 -8.29 -24.70 -6.18
N GLU A 64 -9.12 -25.70 -6.50
CA GLU A 64 -9.45 -26.06 -7.88
C GLU A 64 -10.11 -24.91 -8.64
N LYS A 65 -11.05 -24.19 -7.99
CA LYS A 65 -11.77 -23.08 -8.61
C LYS A 65 -10.81 -21.95 -8.93
N THR A 66 -10.00 -21.52 -7.97
CA THR A 66 -8.97 -20.48 -8.14
C THR A 66 -8.00 -20.84 -9.26
N SER A 67 -7.53 -22.09 -9.30
CA SER A 67 -6.62 -22.57 -10.33
C SER A 67 -7.26 -22.52 -11.71
N SER A 68 -8.53 -22.93 -11.82
CA SER A 68 -9.30 -22.89 -13.08
C SER A 68 -9.56 -21.46 -13.56
N GLU A 69 -9.99 -20.56 -12.67
CA GLU A 69 -10.28 -19.15 -12.97
C GLU A 69 -9.02 -18.39 -13.42
N ASN A 70 -7.86 -18.76 -12.88
CA ASN A 70 -6.57 -18.20 -13.28
C ASN A 70 -5.93 -18.90 -14.50
N GLY A 71 -6.54 -19.97 -15.01
CA GLY A 71 -6.06 -20.71 -16.19
C GLY A 71 -4.76 -21.50 -15.95
N VAL A 72 -4.62 -22.09 -14.76
CA VAL A 72 -3.47 -22.92 -14.39
C VAL A 72 -3.64 -24.32 -14.97
N ASN A 73 -2.81 -24.67 -15.96
CA ASN A 73 -2.84 -25.98 -16.63
C ASN A 73 -1.53 -26.78 -16.46
N SER A 74 -0.54 -26.23 -15.76
CA SER A 74 0.78 -26.83 -15.58
C SER A 74 1.44 -26.28 -14.34
N MET A 75 2.13 -27.12 -13.56
CA MET A 75 2.77 -26.72 -12.31
C MET A 75 4.30 -26.92 -12.42
N PRO A 76 5.11 -26.03 -11.83
CA PRO A 76 4.69 -24.80 -11.15
C PRO A 76 4.25 -23.72 -12.15
N THR A 77 3.26 -22.92 -11.78
CA THR A 77 2.94 -21.67 -12.46
C THR A 77 3.04 -20.54 -11.45
N PHE A 78 3.84 -19.54 -11.74
CA PHE A 78 3.94 -18.34 -10.95
C PHE A 78 3.08 -17.23 -11.55
N MET A 79 2.39 -16.48 -10.71
CA MET A 79 1.64 -15.30 -11.13
C MET A 79 1.93 -14.14 -10.20
N VAL A 80 1.86 -12.94 -10.76
CA VAL A 80 1.90 -11.70 -9.98
C VAL A 80 0.54 -11.04 -10.05
N PHE A 81 0.02 -10.69 -8.88
CA PHE A 81 -1.17 -9.88 -8.72
C PHE A 81 -0.79 -8.53 -8.12
N GLN A 82 -1.32 -7.46 -8.68
CA GLN A 82 -1.30 -6.13 -8.07
C GLN A 82 -2.75 -5.71 -7.86
N SER A 83 -3.12 -5.50 -6.60
CA SER A 83 -4.48 -5.15 -6.16
C SER A 83 -5.58 -5.99 -6.82
N GLY A 84 -5.40 -7.30 -6.71
CA GLY A 84 -6.33 -8.30 -7.20
C GLY A 84 -6.28 -8.57 -8.71
N VAL A 85 -5.54 -7.78 -9.49
CA VAL A 85 -5.42 -7.96 -10.95
C VAL A 85 -4.13 -8.71 -11.28
N ARG A 86 -4.23 -9.78 -12.06
CA ARG A 86 -3.05 -10.50 -12.58
C ARG A 86 -2.31 -9.64 -13.61
N VAL A 87 -1.03 -9.35 -13.35
CA VAL A 87 -0.19 -8.50 -14.21
C VAL A 87 0.90 -9.28 -14.95
N GLU A 88 1.35 -10.41 -14.40
CA GLU A 88 2.35 -11.27 -15.05
C GLU A 88 2.14 -12.73 -14.71
N GLN A 89 2.58 -13.61 -15.60
CA GLN A 89 2.55 -15.05 -15.43
C GLN A 89 3.84 -15.66 -15.97
N MET A 90 4.33 -16.67 -15.27
CA MET A 90 5.48 -17.46 -15.63
C MET A 90 5.18 -18.95 -15.38
N LYS A 91 5.60 -19.84 -16.27
CA LYS A 91 5.39 -21.29 -16.15
C LYS A 91 6.71 -22.02 -16.04
N GLY A 92 6.74 -23.10 -15.27
CA GLY A 92 7.89 -23.99 -15.14
C GLY A 92 8.88 -23.57 -14.06
N ALA A 93 9.78 -24.50 -13.73
CA ALA A 93 10.77 -24.36 -12.67
C ALA A 93 12.05 -23.67 -13.16
N ASP A 94 11.96 -22.39 -13.54
CA ASP A 94 13.11 -21.56 -13.89
C ASP A 94 13.40 -20.55 -12.76
N ALA A 95 14.43 -20.84 -11.97
CA ALA A 95 14.81 -20.01 -10.82
C ALA A 95 15.22 -18.59 -11.23
N LYS A 96 15.91 -18.41 -12.36
CA LYS A 96 16.45 -17.11 -12.78
C LYS A 96 15.34 -16.20 -13.28
N ALA A 97 14.40 -16.74 -14.06
CA ALA A 97 13.26 -15.96 -14.49
C ALA A 97 12.28 -15.68 -13.32
N LEU A 98 12.17 -16.59 -12.34
CA LEU A 98 11.42 -16.32 -11.10
C LEU A 98 12.04 -15.17 -10.30
N GLU A 99 13.36 -15.19 -10.10
CA GLU A 99 14.10 -14.09 -9.45
C GLU A 99 13.90 -12.77 -10.19
N THR A 100 13.95 -12.80 -11.53
CA THR A 100 13.74 -11.61 -12.38
C THR A 100 12.32 -11.06 -12.23
N MET A 101 11.32 -11.94 -12.24
CA MET A 101 9.91 -11.57 -12.05
C MET A 101 9.70 -10.99 -10.64
N VAL A 102 10.19 -11.66 -9.60
CA VAL A 102 10.09 -11.17 -8.22
C VAL A 102 10.78 -9.83 -8.10
N LYS A 103 12.01 -9.67 -8.58
CA LYS A 103 12.72 -8.39 -8.53
C LYS A 103 11.92 -7.27 -9.21
N LYS A 104 11.37 -7.54 -10.40
CA LYS A 104 10.55 -6.57 -11.15
C LYS A 104 9.32 -6.09 -10.37
N TYR A 105 8.66 -6.94 -9.59
CA TYR A 105 7.40 -6.59 -8.91
C TYR A 105 7.51 -6.39 -7.40
N ALA A 106 8.56 -6.88 -6.77
CA ALA A 106 8.80 -6.75 -5.34
C ALA A 106 9.71 -5.57 -5.00
N ASP A 107 10.64 -5.20 -5.91
CA ASP A 107 11.28 -3.87 -5.82
C ASP A 107 10.27 -2.77 -6.17
N ASN A 108 9.32 -3.05 -7.09
CA ASN A 108 8.11 -2.25 -7.26
C ASN A 108 7.13 -2.51 -6.11
N SER A 109 7.56 -2.24 -4.88
CA SER A 109 6.62 -1.89 -3.83
C SER A 109 5.69 -0.85 -4.43
N ALA A 110 4.37 -1.05 -4.42
CA ALA A 110 3.41 0.01 -4.73
C ALA A 110 3.43 1.16 -3.68
N ALA A 111 4.55 1.31 -2.97
CA ALA A 111 5.01 2.51 -2.30
C ALA A 111 5.76 3.46 -3.27
N ASP A 112 6.28 2.99 -4.40
CA ASP A 112 6.77 3.84 -5.49
C ASP A 112 5.61 4.25 -6.39
N SER A 113 4.90 5.27 -5.90
CA SER A 113 3.94 6.13 -6.58
C SER A 113 3.03 5.52 -7.65
N LEU A 114 1.75 5.41 -7.29
CA LEU A 114 0.65 5.26 -8.25
C LEU A 114 0.52 6.45 -9.23
N VAL A 115 1.24 7.54 -8.97
CA VAL A 115 1.16 8.78 -9.75
C VAL A 115 2.51 9.07 -10.40
N ALA A 116 2.54 9.09 -11.73
CA ALA A 116 3.77 9.28 -12.49
C ALA A 116 4.59 10.50 -12.01
N GLY A 117 5.87 10.27 -11.71
CA GLY A 117 6.80 11.31 -11.26
C GLY A 117 6.61 11.82 -9.83
N GLN A 118 5.67 11.25 -9.07
CA GLN A 118 5.55 11.49 -7.62
C GLN A 118 6.17 10.32 -6.85
N MET A 119 6.29 10.44 -5.53
CA MET A 119 6.58 9.35 -4.60
C MET A 119 5.58 9.35 -3.45
N ASP A 120 5.44 8.22 -2.77
CA ASP A 120 4.75 8.16 -1.48
C ASP A 120 5.56 8.95 -0.44
N LEU A 121 4.94 9.96 0.17
CA LEU A 121 5.55 10.82 1.18
C LEU A 121 5.41 10.26 2.61
N THR A 122 4.73 9.13 2.80
CA THR A 122 4.62 8.45 4.11
C THR A 122 5.98 8.21 4.78
N PRO A 123 7.07 7.83 4.08
CA PRO A 123 8.40 7.72 4.68
C PRO A 123 8.99 9.03 5.21
N LEU A 124 8.49 10.18 4.75
CA LEU A 124 8.92 11.51 5.19
C LEU A 124 8.06 12.06 6.34
N VAL A 125 7.01 11.35 6.75
CA VAL A 125 6.19 11.75 7.90
C VAL A 125 6.99 11.62 9.19
N ASP A 126 6.97 12.65 10.02
CA ASP A 126 7.51 12.59 11.38
C ASP A 126 6.57 11.77 12.27
N LYS A 127 6.85 10.47 12.35
CA LYS A 127 6.08 9.51 13.17
C LYS A 127 6.03 9.86 14.66
N LYS A 128 6.89 10.74 15.17
CA LYS A 128 6.86 11.15 16.59
C LYS A 128 5.91 12.31 16.85
N GLN A 129 5.50 13.03 15.80
CA GLN A 129 4.66 14.22 15.90
C GLN A 129 3.35 14.07 15.14
N MET A 130 3.14 12.95 14.44
CA MET A 130 1.84 12.61 13.88
C MET A 130 0.81 12.42 14.98
N GLU A 131 -0.43 12.79 14.69
CA GLU A 131 -1.53 12.74 15.64
C GLU A 131 -2.82 12.41 14.89
N CYS A 132 -3.69 11.62 15.51
CA CYS A 132 -5.05 11.42 15.03
C CYS A 132 -6.03 11.68 16.17
N LEU A 133 -7.08 12.45 15.89
CA LEU A 133 -8.18 12.67 16.83
C LEU A 133 -9.38 11.81 16.43
N ASN A 134 -10.06 11.26 17.44
CA ASN A 134 -11.16 10.30 17.33
C ASN A 134 -10.76 8.96 16.70
N GLU A 135 -9.48 8.58 16.74
CA GLU A 135 -9.06 7.22 16.36
C GLU A 135 -9.47 6.19 17.43
N SER A 136 -9.83 4.98 16.99
CA SER A 136 -10.03 3.85 17.87
C SER A 136 -8.70 3.33 18.43
N ASP A 137 -8.67 3.03 19.73
CA ASP A 137 -7.51 2.48 20.45
C ASP A 137 -6.96 1.17 19.83
N ASP A 138 -7.83 0.39 19.16
CA ASP A 138 -7.45 -0.87 18.51
C ASP A 138 -6.71 -0.66 17.19
N THR A 139 -6.88 0.51 16.57
CA THR A 139 -6.42 0.81 15.22
C THR A 139 -5.66 2.15 15.12
N PRO A 140 -4.55 2.33 15.85
CA PRO A 140 -3.85 3.60 15.91
C PRO A 140 -3.18 3.99 14.57
N LEU A 141 -3.15 5.29 14.28
CA LEU A 141 -2.62 5.91 13.06
C LEU A 141 -1.24 5.39 12.68
N GLY A 142 -0.36 5.16 13.66
CA GLY A 142 0.99 4.66 13.40
C GLY A 142 1.02 3.27 12.76
N ARG A 143 0.16 2.36 13.21
CA ARG A 143 0.04 1.01 12.61
C ARG A 143 -0.65 1.07 11.26
N PHE A 144 -1.62 1.97 11.11
CA PHE A 144 -2.31 2.21 9.86
C PHE A 144 -1.38 2.73 8.75
N LEU A 145 -0.55 3.73 9.03
CA LEU A 145 0.41 4.27 8.03
C LEU A 145 1.46 3.24 7.61
N GLU A 146 1.74 2.24 8.45
CA GLU A 146 2.61 1.11 8.12
C GLU A 146 1.88 0.00 7.34
N GLY A 147 0.58 0.15 7.12
CA GLY A 147 -0.26 -0.83 6.43
C GLY A 147 -0.51 -2.09 7.26
N ASN A 148 -0.45 -1.98 8.61
CA ASN A 148 -0.63 -3.09 9.53
C ASN A 148 -2.07 -3.22 10.08
N CYS A 149 -2.89 -2.19 9.92
CA CYS A 149 -4.31 -2.20 10.25
C CYS A 149 -5.05 -1.17 9.40
N ASN A 150 -6.38 -1.19 9.45
CA ASN A 150 -7.21 -0.07 9.02
C ASN A 150 -7.14 1.04 10.09
N LEU A 151 -7.61 2.25 9.79
CA LEU A 151 -7.82 3.32 10.77
C LEU A 151 -9.31 3.54 10.90
N VAL A 152 -9.85 3.37 12.10
CA VAL A 152 -11.28 3.44 12.39
C VAL A 152 -11.54 4.58 13.37
N SER A 153 -12.62 5.32 13.16
CA SER A 153 -13.08 6.31 14.13
C SER A 153 -13.84 5.69 15.30
N ASP A 154 -13.76 6.31 16.47
CA ASP A 154 -14.32 5.74 17.70
C ASP A 154 -15.77 6.20 17.97
N CYS A 155 -16.00 7.51 18.08
CA CYS A 155 -17.30 8.03 18.50
C CYS A 155 -18.31 8.22 17.35
N ASP A 156 -17.84 8.69 16.20
CA ASP A 156 -18.64 9.16 15.07
C ASP A 156 -17.82 9.16 13.78
N GLU A 157 -18.37 9.63 12.66
CA GLU A 157 -17.70 9.70 11.36
C GLU A 157 -16.54 10.72 11.27
N GLN A 158 -16.33 11.56 12.27
CA GLN A 158 -15.33 12.61 12.18
C GLN A 158 -13.94 12.13 12.57
N LEU A 159 -12.95 12.39 11.72
CA LEU A 159 -11.55 12.09 12.01
C LEU A 159 -10.68 13.29 11.66
N ILE A 160 -9.70 13.59 12.52
CA ILE A 160 -8.62 14.52 12.18
C ILE A 160 -7.32 13.74 12.14
N ILE A 161 -6.62 13.76 11.01
CA ILE A 161 -5.32 13.11 10.81
C ILE A 161 -4.29 14.20 10.53
N SER A 162 -3.30 14.34 11.40
CA SER A 162 -2.24 15.35 11.32
C SER A 162 -0.90 14.68 11.01
N LEU A 163 -0.32 15.02 9.86
CA LEU A 163 0.92 14.45 9.35
C LEU A 163 1.98 15.55 9.14
N PRO A 164 2.84 15.82 10.13
CA PRO A 164 4.04 16.62 9.94
C PRO A 164 5.07 15.87 9.09
N PHE A 165 5.84 16.59 8.29
CA PHE A 165 6.95 16.04 7.51
C PHE A 165 8.29 16.43 8.12
N ASN A 166 9.27 15.53 8.04
CA ASN A 166 10.64 15.74 8.52
C ASN A 166 11.46 16.73 7.67
N GLN A 167 10.94 17.09 6.49
CA GLN A 167 11.47 18.09 5.59
C GLN A 167 10.32 18.68 4.75
N PRO A 168 10.49 19.88 4.19
CA PRO A 168 9.48 20.45 3.31
C PRO A 168 9.26 19.61 2.05
N VAL A 169 8.00 19.45 1.65
CA VAL A 169 7.58 18.67 0.48
C VAL A 169 6.64 19.47 -0.43
N LYS A 170 6.58 19.07 -1.69
CA LYS A 170 5.53 19.42 -2.64
C LYS A 170 4.50 18.29 -2.61
N VAL A 171 3.24 18.59 -2.30
CA VAL A 171 2.17 17.58 -2.36
C VAL A 171 1.42 17.73 -3.68
N HIS A 172 1.29 16.62 -4.40
CA HIS A 172 0.65 16.57 -5.72
C HIS A 172 -0.77 16.02 -5.64
N SER A 173 -0.96 14.90 -4.93
CA SER A 173 -2.24 14.18 -4.91
C SER A 173 -2.37 13.34 -3.64
N ILE A 174 -3.61 13.03 -3.27
CA ILE A 174 -3.95 12.20 -2.12
C ILE A 174 -4.69 10.97 -2.64
N LEU A 175 -4.36 9.80 -2.10
CA LEU A 175 -5.18 8.60 -2.23
C LEU A 175 -5.86 8.30 -0.91
N ILE A 176 -7.15 8.02 -0.98
CA ILE A 176 -7.93 7.46 0.11
C ILE A 176 -8.60 6.17 -0.37
N LYS A 177 -8.53 5.13 0.46
CA LYS A 177 -9.33 3.92 0.35
C LYS A 177 -10.11 3.71 1.64
N GLY A 178 -11.43 3.60 1.54
CA GLY A 178 -12.31 3.29 2.67
C GLY A 178 -13.00 1.93 2.55
N VAL A 179 -13.86 1.61 3.50
CA VAL A 179 -14.64 0.36 3.53
C VAL A 179 -16.13 0.64 3.39
N SER A 180 -16.77 0.10 2.35
CA SER A 180 -18.22 0.11 2.17
C SER A 180 -18.85 1.49 2.47
N ASP A 181 -19.91 1.52 3.26
CA ASP A 181 -20.63 2.71 3.70
C ASP A 181 -19.85 3.64 4.64
N ARG A 182 -18.70 3.18 5.16
CA ARG A 182 -17.79 3.87 6.10
C ARG A 182 -16.60 4.55 5.41
N ALA A 183 -16.58 4.59 4.08
CA ALA A 183 -15.55 5.31 3.33
C ALA A 183 -15.78 6.83 3.38
N PRO A 184 -14.72 7.66 3.54
CA PRO A 184 -14.87 9.13 3.58
C PRO A 184 -15.45 9.69 2.29
N LYS A 185 -16.31 10.69 2.42
CA LYS A 185 -16.86 11.48 1.32
C LYS A 185 -16.28 12.87 1.30
N LYS A 186 -16.50 13.65 2.36
CA LYS A 186 -16.03 15.04 2.46
C LYS A 186 -14.77 15.11 3.31
N VAL A 187 -13.68 15.55 2.69
CA VAL A 187 -12.39 15.66 3.38
C VAL A 187 -11.82 17.06 3.18
N LYS A 188 -11.74 17.82 4.26
CA LYS A 188 -11.05 19.12 4.29
C LYS A 188 -9.55 18.91 4.46
N VAL A 189 -8.76 19.53 3.59
CA VAL A 189 -7.29 19.49 3.65
C VAL A 189 -6.77 20.84 4.09
N PHE A 190 -5.99 20.84 5.16
CA PHE A 190 -5.25 21.99 5.66
C PHE A 190 -3.74 21.74 5.56
N ILE A 191 -2.94 22.79 5.42
CA ILE A 191 -1.49 22.68 5.42
C ILE A 191 -0.87 23.74 6.32
N ASN A 192 0.31 23.42 6.86
CA ASN A 192 1.15 24.35 7.62
C ASN A 192 0.41 25.03 8.78
N LEU A 193 -0.54 24.33 9.40
CA LEU A 193 -1.15 24.80 10.64
C LEU A 193 -0.12 24.71 11.77
N PRO A 194 -0.15 25.63 12.74
CA PRO A 194 0.82 25.67 13.84
C PRO A 194 0.68 24.50 14.82
N LYS A 195 -0.51 23.87 14.87
CA LYS A 195 -0.83 22.70 15.68
C LYS A 195 -1.96 21.92 15.02
N THR A 196 -2.21 20.70 15.50
CA THR A 196 -3.40 19.94 15.13
C THR A 196 -4.66 20.74 15.46
N THR A 197 -5.56 20.86 14.49
CA THR A 197 -6.84 21.52 14.67
C THR A 197 -7.79 20.65 15.49
N ASP A 198 -8.79 21.25 16.12
CA ASP A 198 -9.90 20.54 16.77
C ASP A 198 -11.11 20.50 15.84
N PHE A 199 -12.12 19.70 16.18
CA PHE A 199 -13.31 19.50 15.33
C PHE A 199 -14.11 20.77 15.08
N ASP A 200 -14.22 21.65 16.08
CA ASP A 200 -14.90 22.95 15.97
C ASP A 200 -14.19 23.85 14.96
N ASN A 201 -12.87 23.99 15.08
CA ASN A 201 -12.07 24.79 14.17
C ASN A 201 -12.01 24.18 12.77
N ALA A 202 -11.86 22.86 12.64
CA ALA A 202 -11.84 22.17 11.35
C ALA A 202 -13.15 22.38 10.58
N THR A 203 -14.27 22.43 11.31
CA THR A 203 -15.60 22.71 10.74
C THR A 203 -15.72 24.17 10.29
N ALA A 204 -15.25 25.12 11.10
CA ALA A 204 -15.41 26.55 10.84
C ALA A 204 -14.40 27.13 9.84
N LEU A 205 -13.18 26.59 9.77
CA LEU A 205 -12.10 27.13 8.93
C LEU A 205 -12.29 26.78 7.46
N GLU A 206 -11.94 27.74 6.60
CA GLU A 206 -11.80 27.51 5.16
C GLU A 206 -10.61 26.57 4.91
N PRO A 207 -10.81 25.41 4.28
CA PRO A 207 -9.73 24.49 3.97
C PRO A 207 -8.84 25.03 2.85
N THR A 208 -7.56 24.65 2.86
CA THR A 208 -6.66 24.89 1.72
C THR A 208 -7.26 24.30 0.45
N GLN A 209 -7.83 23.10 0.56
CA GLN A 209 -8.65 22.46 -0.46
C GLN A 209 -9.67 21.52 0.17
N MET A 210 -10.91 21.59 -0.31
CA MET A 210 -11.94 20.59 -0.04
C MET A 210 -11.84 19.47 -1.07
N LEU A 211 -11.85 18.22 -0.62
CA LEU A 211 -11.91 17.03 -1.46
C LEU A 211 -13.26 16.35 -1.26
N GLU A 212 -13.83 15.89 -2.37
CA GLU A 212 -15.01 15.02 -2.37
C GLU A 212 -14.64 13.69 -3.02
N PHE A 213 -14.90 12.62 -2.29
CA PHE A 213 -14.69 11.24 -2.69
C PHE A 213 -16.03 10.56 -2.95
N ASP A 214 -16.01 9.58 -3.84
CA ASP A 214 -17.18 8.82 -4.27
C ASP A 214 -16.96 7.31 -4.05
N GLU A 215 -17.85 6.46 -4.60
CA GLU A 215 -17.78 5.00 -4.46
C GLU A 215 -16.48 4.39 -5.01
N SER A 216 -15.74 5.09 -5.88
CA SER A 216 -14.42 4.64 -6.34
C SER A 216 -13.40 4.58 -5.20
N SER A 217 -13.62 5.29 -4.09
CA SER A 217 -12.80 5.18 -2.87
C SER A 217 -12.94 3.83 -2.15
N ILE A 218 -13.97 3.04 -2.47
CA ILE A 218 -14.21 1.71 -1.89
C ILE A 218 -13.62 0.61 -2.81
N GLN A 219 -13.52 0.89 -4.11
CA GLN A 219 -13.15 -0.07 -5.13
C GLN A 219 -11.64 -0.07 -5.41
N GLY A 220 -11.10 -1.20 -5.87
CA GLY A 220 -9.71 -1.30 -6.33
C GLY A 220 -8.68 -0.78 -5.32
N HIS A 221 -7.84 0.17 -5.78
CA HIS A 221 -6.79 0.81 -4.99
C HIS A 221 -7.31 1.93 -4.05
N GLY A 222 -8.57 2.32 -4.16
CA GLY A 222 -9.10 3.59 -3.66
C GLY A 222 -9.06 4.68 -4.74
N GLN A 223 -9.42 5.90 -4.35
CA GLN A 223 -9.55 7.04 -5.26
C GLN A 223 -8.36 7.98 -5.07
N VAL A 224 -7.69 8.31 -6.17
CA VAL A 224 -6.63 9.33 -6.21
C VAL A 224 -7.23 10.66 -6.63
N VAL A 225 -7.07 11.69 -5.79
CA VAL A 225 -7.52 13.06 -6.09
C VAL A 225 -6.33 13.99 -6.16
N ALA A 226 -6.22 14.71 -7.28
CA ALA A 226 -5.18 15.72 -7.48
C ALA A 226 -5.44 16.98 -6.64
N LEU A 227 -4.39 17.51 -6.02
CA LEU A 227 -4.43 18.78 -5.31
C LEU A 227 -4.11 19.94 -6.26
N LYS A 228 -4.57 21.13 -5.91
CA LYS A 228 -4.25 22.38 -6.62
C LYS A 228 -2.77 22.69 -6.41
N TYR A 229 -1.91 22.17 -7.27
CA TYR A 229 -0.45 22.24 -7.20
C TYR A 229 0.10 23.58 -6.67
N VAL A 230 -0.43 24.70 -7.14
CA VAL A 230 -0.03 26.07 -6.73
C VAL A 230 -0.14 26.34 -5.22
N LYS A 231 -1.05 25.65 -4.51
CA LYS A 231 -1.24 25.80 -3.06
C LYS A 231 -0.34 24.87 -2.23
N PHE A 232 0.21 23.81 -2.83
CA PHE A 232 0.86 22.70 -2.12
C PHE A 232 2.35 22.57 -2.47
N GLN A 233 3.03 23.68 -2.79
CA GLN A 233 4.45 23.69 -3.19
C GLN A 233 5.45 23.62 -2.02
N ASN A 234 5.03 23.98 -0.82
CA ASN A 234 5.89 24.05 0.35
C ASN A 234 5.08 23.66 1.58
N VAL A 235 4.94 22.35 1.77
CA VAL A 235 4.15 21.73 2.84
C VAL A 235 5.11 21.15 3.87
N GLN A 236 4.96 21.58 5.13
CA GLN A 236 5.70 21.09 6.30
C GLN A 236 4.81 20.22 7.18
N ASN A 237 3.50 20.48 7.20
CA ASN A 237 2.51 19.56 7.76
C ASN A 237 1.25 19.62 6.91
N ILE A 238 0.54 18.49 6.85
CA ILE A 238 -0.76 18.37 6.21
C ILE A 238 -1.74 17.75 7.21
N GLN A 239 -2.96 18.28 7.25
CA GLN A 239 -4.02 17.76 8.09
C GLN A 239 -5.25 17.44 7.24
N PHE A 240 -5.87 16.30 7.54
CA PHE A 240 -7.10 15.84 6.92
C PHE A 240 -8.20 15.85 7.98
N PHE A 241 -9.29 16.55 7.70
CA PHE A 241 -10.50 16.46 8.48
C PHE A 241 -11.57 15.76 7.64
N ILE A 242 -11.93 14.56 8.05
CA ILE A 242 -13.03 13.79 7.46
C ILE A 242 -14.32 14.27 8.13
N GLU A 243 -15.24 14.82 7.34
CA GLU A 243 -16.52 15.33 7.84
C GLU A 243 -17.63 14.28 7.85
N ASN A 244 -17.66 13.42 6.81
CA ASN A 244 -18.68 12.39 6.66
C ASN A 244 -18.30 11.29 5.65
N ASN A 245 -19.14 10.26 5.58
CA ASN A 245 -18.94 9.07 4.77
C ASN A 245 -19.82 9.02 3.50
N VAL A 246 -19.39 8.27 2.49
CA VAL A 246 -20.05 8.12 1.18
C VAL A 246 -21.40 7.42 1.33
N GLY A 247 -21.44 6.31 2.08
CA GLY A 247 -22.65 5.53 2.31
C GLY A 247 -23.42 5.89 3.57
N GLY A 248 -22.95 6.88 4.35
CA GLY A 248 -23.62 7.32 5.57
C GLY A 248 -23.47 6.38 6.77
N GLY A 249 -22.39 5.57 6.81
CA GLY A 249 -22.05 4.82 8.02
C GLY A 249 -21.66 5.74 9.18
N ASP A 250 -22.02 5.33 10.39
CA ASP A 250 -21.87 6.12 11.64
C ASP A 250 -20.41 6.30 12.11
N VAL A 251 -19.48 5.53 11.54
CA VAL A 251 -18.05 5.62 11.81
C VAL A 251 -17.29 5.56 10.49
N THR A 252 -16.13 6.19 10.43
CA THR A 252 -15.24 6.14 9.27
C THR A 252 -14.25 5.00 9.43
N GLU A 253 -14.04 4.24 8.36
CA GLU A 253 -12.98 3.22 8.29
C GLU A 253 -12.13 3.43 7.02
N LEU A 254 -10.85 3.69 7.25
CA LEU A 254 -9.83 3.85 6.23
C LEU A 254 -8.98 2.59 6.12
N VAL A 255 -8.88 2.07 4.91
CA VAL A 255 -7.93 1.00 4.54
C VAL A 255 -6.59 1.60 4.13
N LYS A 256 -6.61 2.80 3.52
CA LYS A 256 -5.39 3.47 3.08
C LYS A 256 -5.54 4.99 2.98
N LEU A 257 -4.50 5.68 3.39
CA LEU A 257 -4.27 7.10 3.13
C LEU A 257 -2.85 7.25 2.61
N THR A 258 -2.66 7.85 1.45
CA THR A 258 -1.33 8.07 0.88
C THR A 258 -1.21 9.46 0.31
N VAL A 259 -0.15 10.15 0.72
CA VAL A 259 0.17 11.50 0.26
C VAL A 259 1.26 11.37 -0.80
N PHE A 260 0.95 11.70 -2.05
CA PHE A 260 1.92 11.65 -3.13
C PHE A 260 2.51 13.03 -3.40
N GLY A 261 3.83 13.06 -3.63
CA GLY A 261 4.53 14.31 -3.89
C GLY A 261 6.02 14.12 -4.08
N THR A 262 6.78 15.18 -3.86
CA THR A 262 8.25 15.17 -3.93
C THR A 262 8.86 16.02 -2.83
N PRO A 263 10.03 15.67 -2.28
CA PRO A 263 10.73 16.55 -1.35
C PRO A 263 11.18 17.84 -2.04
N LEU A 264 11.11 18.98 -1.33
CA LEU A 264 11.47 20.28 -1.89
C LEU A 264 12.99 20.43 -2.10
N SER A 265 13.77 19.76 -1.25
CA SER A 265 15.22 19.59 -1.38
C SER A 265 15.55 18.11 -1.56
N ALA A 266 16.44 17.79 -2.50
CA ALA A 266 17.00 16.44 -2.58
C ALA A 266 17.66 16.11 -1.23
N LEU A 267 17.28 14.99 -0.62
CA LEU A 267 17.90 14.48 0.60
C LEU A 267 19.43 14.54 0.45
N ASN A 268 20.12 15.14 1.43
CA ASN A 268 21.57 15.09 1.52
C ASN A 268 22.02 13.64 1.27
N MET A 269 22.89 13.41 0.29
CA MET A 269 23.34 12.09 -0.19
C MET A 269 24.08 11.22 0.86
N ASN A 270 24.00 11.53 2.16
CA ASN A 270 24.65 10.79 3.23
C ASN A 270 23.89 9.56 3.74
N GLU A 271 22.60 9.37 3.40
CA GLU A 271 21.85 8.16 3.79
C GLU A 271 21.79 7.06 2.71
N PHE A 272 22.24 7.35 1.48
CA PHE A 272 22.57 6.28 0.54
C PHE A 272 23.89 5.66 0.97
N LYS A 273 23.84 4.73 1.93
CA LYS A 273 24.91 3.74 2.11
C LYS A 273 25.16 3.12 0.75
N ARG A 274 26.30 3.46 0.14
CA ARG A 274 26.91 2.68 -0.93
C ARG A 274 26.83 1.22 -0.52
N VAL A 275 25.95 0.46 -1.14
CA VAL A 275 26.09 -0.99 -1.18
C VAL A 275 27.46 -1.19 -1.81
N ALA A 276 28.43 -1.61 -0.99
CA ALA A 276 29.81 -1.75 -1.38
C ALA A 276 29.87 -2.59 -2.65
N GLY A 277 30.16 -1.94 -3.78
CA GLY A 277 30.47 -2.63 -5.01
C GLY A 277 31.60 -3.59 -4.70
N LYS A 278 31.31 -4.89 -4.80
CA LYS A 278 32.28 -5.96 -4.59
C LYS A 278 33.54 -5.65 -5.39
N ALA A 279 34.66 -5.60 -4.70
CA ALA A 279 35.96 -5.68 -5.30
C ALA A 279 36.11 -7.05 -5.98
N GLY A 280 36.45 -7.06 -7.26
CA GLY A 280 36.86 -8.26 -7.99
C GLY A 280 35.83 -8.73 -9.01
N ASP A 281 36.07 -8.38 -10.27
CA ASP A 281 36.32 -9.42 -11.27
C ASP A 281 37.43 -8.94 -12.19
N ALA A 282 38.59 -9.56 -12.00
CA ALA A 282 39.68 -9.58 -12.94
C ALA A 282 39.35 -10.62 -14.01
N ALA A 283 39.33 -10.25 -15.29
CA ALA A 283 39.60 -11.19 -16.38
C ALA A 283 39.84 -10.44 -17.70
N HIS A 284 41.02 -10.72 -18.26
CA HIS A 284 41.53 -10.48 -19.62
C HIS A 284 42.25 -9.16 -19.88
#